data_AF-A0A2W4MHC5-F1
#
_entry.id   AF-A0A2W4MHC5-F1
#
_cell.length_a   1.000
_cell.length_b   1.000
_cell.length_c   1.000
_cell.angle_alpha   90.00
_cell.angle_beta   90.00
_cell.angle_gamma   90.00
#
_symmetry.space_group_name_H-M   'P 1'
#
loop_
_entity.id
_entity.type
_entity.pdbx_description
1 polymer ?
#
loop_
_entity_poly.entity_id
_entity_poly.type
_entity_poly.pdbx_seq_one_letter_code
_entity_poly.pdbx_strand_id
1 'polypeptide(L)'
;MTAPQPIAGETVSPELLARLRAELEEQREARLAQLEEIPADEVERAFRDLAEKALEEIEAALERIDAGVYGLCERCQAPISVARLEVMPQTPFCVGCASVK
;
A
#
# COMPACT_ATOMS: atom_id res chain seq x y z
N MET A 1 23.93 17.22 -6.36
CA MET A 1 22.61 16.84 -6.90
C MET A 1 21.76 16.49 -5.69
N THR A 2 20.93 17.44 -5.29
CA THR A 2 20.33 17.55 -3.95
C THR A 2 19.36 16.39 -3.71
N ALA A 3 19.71 15.50 -2.78
CA ALA A 3 18.76 14.58 -2.19
C ALA A 3 17.59 15.40 -1.60
N PRO A 4 16.34 15.17 -2.01
CA PRO A 4 15.21 15.86 -1.41
C PRO A 4 15.17 15.48 0.07
N GLN A 5 15.40 16.45 0.95
CA GLN A 5 15.35 16.25 2.39
C GLN A 5 13.93 15.85 2.79
N PRO A 6 13.75 14.80 3.62
CA PRO A 6 12.44 14.39 4.11
C PRO A 6 11.90 15.49 5.02
N ILE A 7 10.75 16.05 4.65
CA ILE A 7 10.01 16.99 5.47
C ILE A 7 9.56 16.28 6.75
N ALA A 8 9.93 16.87 7.89
CA ALA A 8 9.79 16.32 9.22
C ALA A 8 8.32 16.10 9.62
N GLY A 9 8.01 14.87 10.07
CA GLY A 9 6.75 14.48 10.69
C GLY A 9 6.59 12.97 10.65
N GLU A 10 7.30 12.26 11.55
CA GLU A 10 7.27 10.79 11.71
C GLU A 10 7.80 9.99 10.51
N THR A 11 9.13 9.99 10.33
CA THR A 11 9.78 9.00 9.46
C THR A 11 9.48 7.61 9.98
N VAL A 12 8.87 6.77 9.14
CA VAL A 12 8.66 5.34 9.41
C VAL A 12 10.03 4.74 9.76
N SER A 13 10.17 4.17 10.97
CA SER A 13 11.44 3.57 11.41
C SER A 13 11.89 2.50 10.41
N PRO A 14 13.19 2.34 10.13
CA PRO A 14 13.69 1.27 9.25
C PRO A 14 13.25 -0.13 9.70
N GLU A 15 13.13 -0.37 11.00
CA GLU A 15 12.61 -1.63 11.56
C GLU A 15 11.13 -1.83 11.27
N LEU A 16 10.36 -0.74 11.34
CA LEU A 16 8.93 -0.73 11.03
C LEU A 16 8.71 -0.95 9.53
N LEU A 17 9.50 -0.30 8.67
CA LEU A 17 9.47 -0.52 7.22
C LEU A 17 9.76 -1.99 6.86
N ALA A 18 10.75 -2.61 7.50
CA ALA A 18 11.06 -4.02 7.28
C ALA A 18 9.89 -4.94 7.68
N ARG A 19 9.24 -4.67 8.81
CA ARG A 19 8.05 -5.42 9.25
C ARG A 19 6.88 -5.25 8.29
N LEU A 20 6.56 -4.00 7.91
CA LEU A 20 5.45 -3.71 7.00
C LEU A 20 5.70 -4.30 5.61
N ARG A 21 6.95 -4.32 5.14
CA ARG A 21 7.33 -4.97 3.88
C ARG A 21 7.05 -6.47 3.91
N ALA A 22 7.49 -7.16 4.96
CA ALA A 22 7.24 -8.60 5.11
C ALA A 22 5.73 -8.91 5.16
N GLU A 23 4.94 -8.08 5.84
CA GLU A 23 3.49 -8.22 5.89
C GLU A 23 2.84 -8.01 4.51
N LEU A 24 3.27 -7.00 3.75
CA LEU A 24 2.80 -6.76 2.39
C LEU A 24 3.17 -7.90 1.43
N GLU A 25 4.35 -8.50 1.59
CA GLU A 25 4.79 -9.65 0.79
C GLU A 25 3.92 -10.89 1.08
N GLU A 26 3.62 -11.17 2.35
CA GLU A 26 2.69 -12.25 2.73
C GLU A 26 1.28 -11.99 2.17
N GLN A 27 0.78 -10.76 2.28
CA GLN A 27 -0.52 -10.37 1.73
C GLN A 27 -0.57 -10.57 0.21
N ARG A 28 0.50 -10.23 -0.49
CA ARG A 28 0.63 -10.43 -1.95
C ARG A 28 0.54 -11.90 -2.30
N GLU A 29 1.31 -12.76 -1.64
CA GLU A 29 1.29 -14.21 -1.88
C GLU A 29 -0.09 -14.80 -1.61
N ALA A 30 -0.72 -14.43 -0.49
CA ALA A 30 -2.07 -14.86 -0.15
C ALA A 30 -3.10 -14.41 -1.19
N ARG A 31 -2.93 -13.23 -1.79
CA ARG A 31 -3.85 -12.71 -2.82
C ARG A 31 -3.66 -13.40 -4.17
N LEU A 32 -2.42 -13.71 -4.53
CA LEU A 32 -2.10 -14.47 -5.74
C LEU A 32 -2.69 -15.88 -5.68
N ALA A 33 -2.52 -16.59 -4.56
CA ALA A 33 -3.11 -17.91 -4.37
C ALA A 33 -4.64 -17.89 -4.50
N GLN A 34 -5.29 -16.88 -3.91
CA GLN A 34 -6.74 -16.69 -4.06
C GLN A 34 -7.16 -16.44 -5.52
N LEU A 35 -6.39 -15.67 -6.29
CA LEU A 35 -6.66 -15.40 -7.70
C LEU A 35 -6.51 -16.64 -8.58
N GLU A 36 -5.58 -17.53 -8.27
CA GLU A 36 -5.38 -18.79 -8.98
C GLU A 36 -6.54 -19.79 -8.74
N GLU A 37 -7.16 -19.73 -7.56
CA GLU A 37 -8.31 -20.57 -7.20
C GLU A 37 -9.64 -20.06 -7.80
N ILE A 38 -9.72 -18.80 -8.22
CA ILE A 38 -10.93 -18.20 -8.81
C ILE A 38 -11.08 -18.69 -10.27
N PRO A 39 -12.10 -19.53 -10.58
CA PRO A 39 -12.39 -19.93 -11.94
C PRO A 39 -12.79 -18.72 -12.80
N ALA A 40 -12.45 -18.77 -14.09
CA ALA A 40 -12.64 -17.66 -15.02
C ALA A 40 -14.05 -17.61 -15.63
N ASP A 41 -15.10 -17.83 -14.84
CA ASP A 41 -16.50 -17.73 -15.29
C ASP A 41 -17.14 -16.35 -15.00
N GLU A 42 -18.25 -16.08 -15.69
CA GLU A 42 -18.82 -14.74 -15.91
C GLU A 42 -19.32 -14.04 -14.63
N VAL A 43 -19.68 -14.79 -13.60
CA VAL A 43 -20.10 -14.27 -12.28
C VAL A 43 -18.91 -13.76 -11.45
N GLU A 44 -17.69 -14.14 -11.81
CA GLU A 44 -16.48 -13.85 -11.04
C GLU A 44 -15.64 -12.66 -11.54
N ARG A 45 -16.05 -12.01 -12.64
CA ARG A 45 -15.35 -10.82 -13.15
C ARG A 45 -15.22 -9.70 -12.12
N ALA A 46 -16.30 -9.39 -11.39
CA ALA A 46 -16.26 -8.35 -10.37
C ALA A 46 -15.36 -8.71 -9.17
N PHE A 47 -15.28 -10.00 -8.83
CA PHE A 47 -14.38 -10.49 -7.78
C PHE A 47 -12.92 -10.45 -8.21
N ARG A 48 -12.65 -10.84 -9.47
CA ARG A 48 -11.33 -10.73 -10.09
C ARG A 48 -10.87 -9.27 -10.19
N ASP A 49 -11.71 -8.36 -10.68
CA ASP A 49 -11.39 -6.94 -10.80
C ASP A 49 -11.04 -6.32 -9.43
N LEU A 50 -11.76 -6.70 -8.37
CA LEU A 50 -11.46 -6.26 -7.01
C LEU A 50 -10.14 -6.85 -6.49
N ALA A 51 -9.83 -8.09 -6.85
CA ALA A 51 -8.60 -8.76 -6.48
C ALA A 51 -7.37 -8.21 -7.20
N GLU A 52 -7.49 -7.92 -8.49
CA GLU A 52 -6.44 -7.26 -9.29
C GLU A 52 -6.17 -5.85 -8.77
N LYS A 53 -7.20 -5.04 -8.51
CA LYS A 53 -7.02 -3.71 -7.90
C LYS A 53 -6.33 -3.75 -6.55
N ALA A 54 -6.71 -4.69 -5.69
CA ALA A 54 -6.05 -4.85 -4.40
C ALA A 54 -4.56 -5.23 -4.57
N LEU A 55 -4.23 -6.05 -5.56
CA LEU A 55 -2.86 -6.40 -5.89
C LEU A 55 -2.08 -5.17 -6.40
N GLU A 56 -2.66 -4.38 -7.29
CA GLU A 56 -2.07 -3.12 -7.78
C GLU A 56 -1.77 -2.14 -6.63
N GLU A 57 -2.68 -2.02 -5.66
CA GLU A 57 -2.46 -1.17 -4.48
C GLU A 57 -1.28 -1.64 -3.60
N ILE A 58 -1.12 -2.96 -3.45
CA ILE A 58 0.01 -3.56 -2.72
C ILE A 58 1.32 -3.35 -3.49
N GLU A 59 1.33 -3.59 -4.79
CA GLU A 59 2.52 -3.38 -5.63
C GLU A 59 2.95 -1.92 -5.64
N ALA A 60 2.00 -0.98 -5.77
CA ALA A 60 2.28 0.45 -5.65
C ALA A 60 2.81 0.82 -4.26
N ALA A 61 2.38 0.16 -3.19
CA ALA A 61 2.94 0.35 -1.85
C ALA A 61 4.42 -0.09 -1.78
N LEU A 62 4.74 -1.25 -2.36
CA LEU A 62 6.11 -1.76 -2.42
C LEU A 62 7.02 -0.86 -3.27
N GLU A 63 6.56 -0.41 -4.43
CA GLU A 63 7.31 0.55 -5.27
C GLU A 63 7.59 1.86 -4.53
N ARG A 64 6.63 2.36 -3.75
CA ARG A 64 6.83 3.56 -2.91
C ARG A 64 7.89 3.32 -1.83
N ILE A 65 7.98 2.10 -1.27
CA ILE A 65 9.01 1.73 -0.31
C ILE A 65 10.38 1.75 -1.00
N ASP A 66 10.49 1.11 -2.16
CA ASP A 66 11.75 1.04 -2.91
C ASP A 66 12.19 2.43 -3.43
N ALA A 67 11.24 3.30 -3.76
CA ALA A 67 11.48 4.70 -4.12
C ALA A 67 11.76 5.63 -2.93
N GLY A 68 11.58 5.15 -1.69
CA GLY A 68 11.79 5.93 -0.46
C GLY A 68 10.75 7.03 -0.21
N VAL A 69 9.59 6.97 -0.87
CA VAL A 69 8.48 7.92 -0.74
C VAL A 69 7.27 7.33 0.00
N TYR A 70 7.42 6.11 0.52
CA TYR A 70 6.39 5.44 1.31
C TYR A 70 6.00 6.25 2.54
N GLY A 71 4.70 6.27 2.83
CA GLY A 71 4.13 7.10 3.88
C GLY A 71 3.75 8.51 3.45
N LEU A 72 3.72 8.82 2.14
CA LEU A 72 3.12 10.04 1.60
C LEU A 72 1.77 9.75 0.95
N CYS A 73 0.79 10.63 1.21
CA CYS A 73 -0.54 10.56 0.61
C CYS A 73 -0.47 10.97 -0.87
N GLU A 74 -1.00 10.15 -1.78
CA GLU A 74 -0.96 10.48 -3.22
C GLU A 74 -1.74 11.76 -3.55
N ARG A 75 -2.85 12.02 -2.84
CA ARG A 75 -3.76 13.13 -3.13
C ARG A 75 -3.29 14.47 -2.59
N CYS A 76 -2.83 14.51 -1.34
CA CYS A 76 -2.44 15.76 -0.68
C CYS A 76 -0.94 15.88 -0.41
N GLN A 77 -0.16 14.84 -0.74
CA GLN A 77 1.29 14.78 -0.52
C GLN A 77 1.70 14.98 0.94
N ALA A 78 0.75 14.87 1.87
CA ALA A 78 1.00 14.96 3.31
C ALA A 78 1.46 13.60 3.85
N PRO A 79 2.25 13.57 4.94
CA PRO A 79 2.62 12.33 5.60
C PRO A 79 1.38 11.58 6.10
N ILE A 80 1.36 10.28 5.87
CA ILE A 80 0.37 9.34 6.40
C ILE A 80 0.85 8.95 7.80
N SER A 81 -0.05 8.99 8.78
CA SER A 81 0.29 8.61 10.15
C SER A 81 0.76 7.16 10.21
N VAL A 82 1.81 6.92 11.00
CA VAL A 82 2.36 5.57 11.21
C VAL A 82 1.29 4.61 11.71
N ALA A 83 0.48 5.04 12.69
CA ALA A 83 -0.62 4.23 13.23
C ALA A 83 -1.64 3.79 12.16
N ARG A 84 -1.76 4.51 11.03
CA ARG A 84 -2.61 4.09 9.92
C ARG A 84 -1.90 3.09 9.02
N LEU A 85 -0.61 3.30 8.74
CA LEU A 85 0.20 2.35 7.96
C LEU A 85 0.36 1.01 8.69
N GLU A 86 0.34 1.00 10.03
CA GLU A 86 0.33 -0.23 10.83
C GLU A 86 -1.00 -0.99 10.75
N VAL A 87 -2.11 -0.31 10.42
CA VAL A 87 -3.45 -0.94 10.29
C VAL A 87 -3.75 -1.29 8.84
N MET A 88 -3.30 -0.46 7.90
CA MET A 88 -3.50 -0.61 6.46
C MET A 88 -2.25 -0.15 5.69
N PRO A 89 -1.21 -1.01 5.59
CA PRO A 89 0.05 -0.65 4.94
C PRO A 89 -0.09 -0.35 3.45
N GLN A 90 -1.04 -0.99 2.76
CA GLN A 90 -1.29 -0.76 1.33
C GLN A 90 -1.90 0.62 1.03
N THR A 91 -2.42 1.34 2.03
CA THR A 91 -3.21 2.56 1.78
C THR A 91 -2.38 3.67 1.09
N PRO A 92 -2.85 4.21 -0.04
CA PRO A 92 -2.20 5.37 -0.69
C PRO A 92 -2.65 6.72 -0.11
N PHE A 93 -3.63 6.72 0.80
CA PHE A 93 -4.27 7.95 1.27
C PHE A 93 -4.18 8.15 2.79
N CYS A 94 -3.98 9.40 3.20
CA CYS A 94 -4.09 9.80 4.61
C CYS A 94 -5.55 9.75 5.07
N VAL A 95 -5.78 9.76 6.40
CA VAL A 95 -7.14 9.73 7.00
C VAL A 95 -8.04 10.82 6.40
N GLY A 96 -7.52 12.04 6.24
CA GLY A 96 -8.29 13.16 5.68
C GLY A 96 -8.73 12.93 4.24
N CYS A 97 -7.87 12.34 3.39
CA CYS A 97 -8.23 12.06 2.00
C CYS A 97 -9.08 10.80 1.84
N ALA A 98 -8.90 9.81 2.72
CA ALA A 98 -9.69 8.59 2.73
C ALA A 98 -11.15 8.82 3.18
N SER A 99 -11.40 9.83 4.02
CA SER A 99 -12.74 10.18 4.46
C SER A 99 -13.54 11.01 3.45
N VAL A 100 -12.90 11.56 2.42
CA VAL A 100 -13.56 12.36 1.37
C VAL A 100 -13.94 11.45 0.22
N LYS A 101 -15.15 10.89 0.31
CA LYS A 101 -15.78 10.03 -0.71
C LYS A 101 -16.21 10.82 -1.94
#